data_AF-A0AAP0QNN1-F1
#
_entry.id   AF-A0AAP0QNN1-F1
#
_cell.length_a   1.000
_cell.length_b   1.000
_cell.length_c   1.000
_cell.angle_alpha   90.00
_cell.angle_beta   90.00
_cell.angle_gamma   90.00
#
_symmetry.space_group_name_H-M   'P 1'
#
loop_
_entity.id
_entity.type
_entity.pdbx_description
1 polymer ?
#
loop_
_entity_poly.entity_id
_entity_poly.type
_entity_poly.pdbx_seq_one_letter_code
_entity_poly.pdbx_strand_id
1 'polypeptide(L)'
;MGMASSSFPPLFLSFLISMTMLLVLCFATHTAEARRDRDPLISNLVSKELFAAIFLHKDDNACPAKGFYTYDSFIQATSSFPRFGNVGSLATRKREIAAFLAQISHETTGGWATAPDGLFAWGLCFKEEVTPQSDYCDSSNRKWPCYPGKSYKGRGPIQLSW
;
A
#
# COMPACT_ATOMS: atom_id res chain seq x y z
N MET A 1 -31.20 -5.77 -62.62
CA MET A 1 -30.64 -5.98 -61.28
C MET A 1 -31.71 -5.64 -60.25
N GLY A 2 -32.48 -6.62 -59.78
CA GLY A 2 -33.45 -6.43 -58.70
C GLY A 2 -32.79 -6.77 -57.36
N MET A 3 -32.67 -5.80 -56.46
CA MET A 3 -32.21 -6.05 -55.08
C MET A 3 -33.33 -6.72 -54.30
N ALA A 4 -33.06 -7.90 -53.75
CA ALA A 4 -33.95 -8.55 -52.79
C ALA A 4 -33.84 -7.81 -51.44
N SER A 5 -34.95 -7.30 -50.94
CA SER A 5 -35.08 -6.75 -49.59
C SER A 5 -35.21 -7.89 -48.59
N SER A 6 -34.20 -8.07 -47.74
CA SER A 6 -34.25 -9.01 -46.62
C SER A 6 -34.99 -8.39 -45.44
N SER A 7 -36.21 -8.86 -45.20
CA SER A 7 -36.99 -8.52 -44.00
C SER A 7 -36.43 -9.28 -42.80
N PHE A 8 -35.88 -8.56 -41.82
CA PHE A 8 -35.39 -9.18 -40.58
C PHE A 8 -36.57 -9.67 -39.71
N PRO A 9 -36.47 -10.88 -39.10
CA PRO A 9 -37.55 -11.43 -38.30
C PRO A 9 -37.71 -10.65 -36.98
N PRO A 10 -38.95 -10.47 -36.49
CA PRO A 10 -39.25 -9.67 -35.29
C PRO A 10 -38.58 -10.20 -34.00
N LEU A 11 -38.22 -11.48 -33.98
CA LEU A 11 -37.47 -12.12 -32.88
C LEU A 11 -36.02 -11.63 -32.77
N PHE A 12 -35.42 -11.12 -33.85
CA PHE A 12 -34.05 -10.61 -33.84
C PHE A 12 -33.98 -9.24 -33.16
N LEU A 13 -35.01 -8.42 -33.36
CA LEU A 13 -35.12 -7.10 -32.75
C LEU A 13 -35.38 -7.18 -31.25
N SER A 14 -36.21 -8.12 -30.79
CA SER A 14 -36.46 -8.34 -29.36
C SER A 14 -35.23 -8.86 -28.62
N PHE A 15 -34.40 -9.71 -29.25
CA PHE A 15 -33.16 -10.20 -28.67
C PHE A 15 -32.12 -9.09 -28.50
N LEU A 16 -31.97 -8.21 -29.50
CA LEU A 16 -31.08 -7.04 -29.44
C LEU A 16 -31.51 -6.04 -28.35
N ILE A 17 -32.82 -5.81 -28.18
CA ILE A 17 -33.36 -4.95 -27.11
C ILE A 17 -33.10 -5.57 -25.73
N SER A 18 -33.27 -6.88 -25.57
CA SER A 18 -32.99 -7.59 -24.31
C SER A 18 -31.50 -7.52 -23.92
N MET A 19 -30.60 -7.77 -24.88
CA MET A 19 -29.15 -7.71 -24.64
C MET A 19 -28.67 -6.31 -24.26
N THR A 20 -29.23 -5.27 -24.90
CA THR A 20 -28.92 -3.88 -24.58
C THR A 20 -29.49 -3.47 -23.22
N MET A 21 -30.69 -3.91 -22.84
CA MET A 21 -31.25 -3.72 -21.49
C MET A 21 -30.38 -4.39 -20.42
N LEU A 22 -29.91 -5.62 -20.65
CA LEU A 22 -29.05 -6.34 -19.71
C LEU A 22 -27.67 -5.67 -19.55
N LEU A 23 -27.10 -5.16 -20.64
CA LEU A 23 -25.87 -4.37 -20.61
C LEU A 23 -26.06 -3.07 -19.83
N VAL A 24 -27.13 -2.32 -20.08
CA VAL A 24 -27.44 -1.06 -19.36
C VAL A 24 -27.67 -1.32 -17.86
N LEU A 25 -28.34 -2.41 -17.50
CA LEU A 25 -28.52 -2.82 -16.09
C LEU A 25 -27.19 -3.21 -15.42
N CYS A 26 -26.28 -3.89 -16.14
CA CYS A 26 -24.91 -4.16 -15.64
C CYS A 26 -24.11 -2.86 -15.44
N PHE A 27 -24.18 -1.89 -16.35
CA PHE A 27 -23.48 -0.61 -16.16
C PHE A 27 -24.11 0.26 -15.05
N ALA A 28 -25.43 0.15 -14.83
CA ALA A 28 -26.11 0.86 -13.75
C ALA A 28 -25.73 0.33 -12.35
N THR A 29 -25.52 -0.99 -12.20
CA THR A 29 -25.06 -1.56 -10.92
C THR A 29 -23.58 -1.23 -10.63
N HIS A 30 -22.75 -1.05 -11.66
CA HIS A 30 -21.36 -0.60 -11.48
C HIS A 30 -21.22 0.89 -11.15
N THR A 31 -22.21 1.73 -11.45
CA THR A 31 -22.15 3.18 -11.18
C THR A 31 -22.86 3.59 -9.89
N ALA A 32 -23.64 2.71 -9.26
CA ALA A 32 -24.32 2.99 -8.00
C ALA A 32 -23.38 2.98 -6.76
N GLU A 33 -22.14 2.48 -6.87
CA GLU A 33 -21.11 2.67 -5.85
C GLU A 33 -20.38 4.03 -5.93
N ALA A 34 -20.76 4.90 -6.87
CA ALA A 34 -20.15 6.24 -7.03
C ALA A 34 -20.93 7.35 -6.29
N ARG A 35 -21.41 7.10 -5.06
CA ARG A 35 -21.95 8.15 -4.18
C ARG A 35 -21.62 7.92 -2.69
N ARG A 36 -20.36 8.15 -2.33
CA ARG A 36 -20.01 8.95 -1.15
C ARG A 36 -18.62 9.56 -1.32
N ASP A 37 -18.64 10.85 -1.60
CA ASP A 37 -17.53 11.78 -1.67
C ASP A 37 -16.79 11.88 -0.32
N ARG A 38 -15.84 10.96 -0.12
CA ARG A 38 -14.61 11.09 0.66
C ARG A 38 -13.78 9.85 0.36
N ASP A 39 -12.76 9.99 -0.47
CA ASP A 39 -11.64 9.04 -0.48
C ASP A 39 -11.25 8.75 0.97
N PRO A 40 -11.23 7.49 1.43
CA PRO A 40 -10.89 7.21 2.79
C PRO A 40 -9.42 7.56 2.99
N LEU A 41 -9.19 8.61 3.77
CA LEU A 41 -7.90 8.90 4.37
C LEU A 41 -7.35 7.60 4.99
N ILE A 42 -6.05 7.39 4.92
CA ILE A 42 -5.38 6.22 5.53
C ILE A 42 -5.82 6.01 6.98
N SER A 43 -6.09 7.09 7.72
CA SER A 43 -6.61 7.06 9.09
C SER A 43 -7.95 6.33 9.27
N ASN A 44 -8.76 6.22 8.21
CA ASN A 44 -10.03 5.46 8.24
C ASN A 44 -9.81 3.95 8.08
N LEU A 45 -8.69 3.54 7.49
CA LEU A 45 -8.34 2.13 7.29
C LEU A 45 -7.36 1.63 8.36
N VAL A 46 -6.50 2.52 8.87
CA VAL A 46 -5.55 2.28 9.94
C VAL A 46 -5.72 3.37 10.99
N SER A 47 -6.51 3.07 12.02
CA SER A 47 -6.62 3.97 13.17
C SER A 47 -5.32 3.98 13.98
N LYS A 48 -5.17 4.96 14.88
CA LYS A 48 -4.01 5.04 15.78
C LYS A 48 -3.91 3.79 16.66
N GLU A 49 -5.05 3.27 17.11
CA GLU A 49 -5.14 2.06 17.93
C GLU A 49 -4.73 0.83 17.12
N LEU A 50 -5.17 0.71 15.85
CA LEU A 50 -4.75 -0.40 14.99
C LEU A 50 -3.25 -0.32 14.68
N PHE A 51 -2.70 0.87 14.42
CA PHE A 51 -1.26 1.06 14.22
C PHE A 51 -0.47 0.63 15.47
N ALA A 52 -0.90 1.05 16.66
CA ALA A 52 -0.28 0.66 17.92
C ALA A 52 -0.39 -0.85 18.17
N ALA A 53 -1.50 -1.49 17.80
CA ALA A 53 -1.68 -2.93 17.93
C ALA A 53 -0.81 -3.74 16.96
N ILE A 54 -0.61 -3.25 15.72
CA ILE A 54 0.26 -3.89 14.73
C ILE A 54 1.73 -3.81 15.16
N PHE A 55 2.16 -2.67 15.70
CA PHE A 55 3.53 -2.41 16.12
C PHE A 55 3.66 -2.37 17.64
N LEU A 56 3.19 -3.44 18.29
CA LEU A 56 3.01 -3.52 19.74
C LEU A 56 4.29 -3.18 20.53
N HIS A 57 5.45 -3.65 20.07
CA HIS A 57 6.73 -3.49 20.78
C HIS A 57 7.67 -2.43 20.19
N LYS A 58 7.24 -1.62 19.20
CA LYS A 58 8.16 -0.66 18.53
C LYS A 58 8.79 0.37 19.49
N ASP A 59 8.13 0.67 20.61
CA ASP A 59 8.56 1.63 21.62
C ASP A 59 9.08 0.95 22.91
N ASP A 60 9.34 -0.35 22.86
CA ASP A 60 9.95 -1.07 23.97
C ASP A 60 11.39 -0.59 24.21
N ASN A 61 11.90 -0.73 25.44
CA ASN A 61 13.25 -0.27 25.80
C ASN A 61 14.35 -1.01 25.03
N ALA A 62 14.06 -2.22 24.55
CA ALA A 62 14.97 -3.01 23.74
C ALA A 62 15.10 -2.49 22.30
N CYS A 63 14.20 -1.61 21.84
CA CYS A 63 14.18 -1.13 20.46
C CYS A 63 14.95 0.19 20.28
N PRO A 64 16.03 0.21 19.47
CA PRO A 64 16.81 1.44 19.24
C PRO A 64 16.03 2.58 18.56
N ALA A 65 14.93 2.26 17.88
CA ALA A 65 14.04 3.24 17.26
C ALA A 65 12.90 3.71 18.17
N LYS A 66 12.92 3.38 19.47
CA LYS A 66 11.88 3.78 20.43
C LYS A 66 11.53 5.27 20.30
N GLY A 67 10.25 5.56 20.11
CA GLY A 67 9.71 6.92 19.99
C GLY A 67 9.97 7.61 18.64
N PHE A 68 10.68 6.99 17.71
CA PHE A 68 10.98 7.57 16.40
C PHE A 68 9.80 7.46 15.42
N TYR A 69 9.19 6.28 15.32
CA TYR A 69 8.08 6.01 14.40
C TYR A 69 6.73 6.32 15.05
N THR A 70 6.21 7.52 14.79
CA THR A 70 4.91 7.96 15.34
C THR A 70 3.77 7.74 14.35
N TYR A 71 2.55 7.53 14.84
CA TYR A 71 1.37 7.46 13.99
C TYR A 71 1.19 8.74 13.15
N ASP A 72 1.47 9.91 13.74
CA ASP A 72 1.36 11.20 13.04
C ASP A 72 2.35 11.28 11.87
N SER A 73 3.58 10.77 12.05
CA SER A 73 4.57 10.67 10.95
C SER A 73 4.12 9.71 9.84
N PHE A 74 3.45 8.61 10.20
CA PHE A 74 2.87 7.68 9.22
C PHE A 74 1.75 8.36 8.41
N ILE A 75 0.81 9.06 9.07
CA ILE A 75 -0.25 9.80 8.39
C ILE A 75 0.34 10.92 7.51
N GLN A 76 1.30 11.69 8.03
CA GLN A 76 1.96 12.74 7.26
C GLN A 76 2.67 12.18 6.02
N ALA A 77 3.43 11.09 6.14
CA ALA A 77 4.11 10.46 5.01
C ALA A 77 3.12 9.99 3.94
N THR A 78 2.04 9.30 4.35
CA THR A 78 1.03 8.81 3.40
C THR A 78 0.28 9.93 2.67
N SER A 79 0.17 11.13 3.27
CA SER A 79 -0.43 12.29 2.60
C SER A 79 0.33 12.74 1.35
N SER A 80 1.64 12.43 1.26
CA SER A 80 2.46 12.70 0.06
C SER A 80 2.24 11.67 -1.07
N PHE A 81 1.53 10.57 -0.80
CA PHE A 81 1.26 9.49 -1.75
C PHE A 81 -0.24 9.24 -1.84
N PRO A 82 -1.04 10.14 -2.45
CA PRO A 82 -2.51 10.12 -2.38
C PRO A 82 -3.18 8.88 -3.00
N ARG A 83 -2.43 8.06 -3.76
CA ARG A 83 -2.90 6.79 -4.31
C ARG A 83 -2.67 5.60 -3.37
N PHE A 84 -1.73 5.70 -2.43
CA PHE A 84 -1.42 4.63 -1.49
C PHE A 84 -2.64 4.34 -0.60
N GLY A 85 -3.08 3.09 -0.57
CA GLY A 85 -4.24 2.65 0.20
C GLY A 85 -5.58 3.26 -0.27
N ASN A 86 -5.61 3.87 -1.45
CA ASN A 86 -6.76 4.58 -1.99
C ASN A 86 -7.22 4.09 -3.38
N VAL A 87 -6.63 2.99 -3.89
CA VAL A 87 -6.96 2.45 -5.22
C VAL A 87 -7.64 1.08 -5.12
N GLY A 88 -8.74 0.91 -5.85
CA GLY A 88 -9.48 -0.35 -5.95
C GLY A 88 -10.47 -0.59 -4.80
N SER A 89 -10.93 -1.83 -4.65
CA SER A 89 -11.92 -2.19 -3.63
C SER A 89 -11.35 -2.04 -2.21
N LEU A 90 -12.25 -1.96 -1.21
CA LEU A 90 -11.85 -1.90 0.20
C LEU A 90 -10.87 -3.02 0.59
N ALA A 91 -11.09 -4.24 0.06
CA ALA A 91 -10.22 -5.38 0.30
C ALA A 91 -8.81 -5.17 -0.31
N THR A 92 -8.73 -4.63 -1.54
CA THR A 92 -7.45 -4.32 -2.18
C THR A 92 -6.68 -3.26 -1.41
N ARG A 93 -7.34 -2.19 -0.97
CA ARG A 93 -6.69 -1.12 -0.18
C ARG A 93 -6.15 -1.63 1.16
N LYS A 94 -6.95 -2.43 1.88
CA LYS A 94 -6.50 -3.09 3.12
C LYS A 94 -5.30 -4.01 2.86
N ARG A 95 -5.29 -4.74 1.73
CA ARG A 95 -4.20 -5.63 1.34
C ARG A 95 -2.92 -4.86 1.01
N GLU A 96 -3.01 -3.76 0.26
CA GLU A 96 -1.87 -2.88 -0.04
C GLU A 96 -1.22 -2.37 1.24
N ILE A 97 -2.04 -1.83 2.15
CA ILE A 97 -1.56 -1.31 3.44
C ILE A 97 -0.93 -2.44 4.27
N ALA A 98 -1.61 -3.59 4.41
CA ALA A 98 -1.08 -4.72 5.17
C ALA A 98 0.25 -5.23 4.60
N ALA A 99 0.37 -5.29 3.26
CA ALA A 99 1.62 -5.68 2.60
C ALA A 99 2.75 -4.68 2.88
N PHE A 100 2.46 -3.37 2.77
CA PHE A 100 3.43 -2.33 3.11
C PHE A 100 3.89 -2.43 4.57
N LEU A 101 2.94 -2.50 5.52
CA LEU A 101 3.25 -2.59 6.94
C LEU A 101 4.03 -3.87 7.28
N ALA A 102 3.70 -5.00 6.64
CA ALA A 102 4.43 -6.26 6.84
C ALA A 102 5.87 -6.20 6.30
N GLN A 103 6.08 -5.60 5.13
CA GLN A 103 7.42 -5.44 4.54
C GLN A 103 8.29 -4.54 5.42
N ILE A 104 7.77 -3.38 5.82
CA ILE A 104 8.55 -2.51 6.71
C ILE A 104 8.79 -3.14 8.08
N SER A 105 7.85 -3.94 8.59
CA SER A 105 8.04 -4.71 9.83
C SER A 105 9.22 -5.67 9.69
N HIS A 106 9.32 -6.40 8.57
CA HIS A 106 10.41 -7.33 8.33
C HIS A 106 11.76 -6.61 8.28
N GLU A 107 11.87 -5.54 7.50
CA GLU A 107 13.09 -4.74 7.34
C GLU A 107 13.59 -4.11 8.66
N THR A 108 12.71 -3.95 9.64
CA THR A 108 13.01 -3.24 10.89
C THR A 108 12.76 -4.09 12.14
N THR A 109 12.61 -5.41 11.98
CA THR A 109 12.19 -6.29 13.06
C THR A 109 13.23 -6.40 14.16
N GLY A 110 12.76 -6.35 15.41
CA GLY A 110 13.51 -6.80 16.58
C GLY A 110 13.06 -8.17 17.08
N GLY A 111 12.19 -8.86 16.35
CA GLY A 111 11.59 -10.12 16.79
C GLY A 111 12.53 -11.31 16.71
N TRP A 112 12.38 -12.22 17.67
CA TRP A 112 13.07 -13.52 17.72
C TRP A 112 12.07 -14.64 18.01
N ALA A 113 12.50 -15.90 17.89
CA ALA A 113 11.62 -17.08 17.94
C ALA A 113 10.73 -17.17 19.19
N THR A 114 11.17 -16.62 20.32
CA THR A 114 10.46 -16.64 21.62
C THR A 114 10.13 -15.24 22.13
N ALA A 115 10.05 -14.25 21.22
CA ALA A 115 9.70 -12.90 21.61
C ALA A 115 8.31 -12.82 22.26
N PRO A 116 8.11 -11.97 23.28
CA PRO A 116 6.79 -11.66 23.80
C PRO A 116 5.83 -11.32 22.66
N ASP A 117 4.61 -11.86 22.74
CA ASP A 117 3.55 -11.68 21.74
C ASP A 117 3.89 -12.14 20.29
N GLY A 118 4.99 -12.88 20.15
CA GLY A 118 5.45 -13.49 18.91
C GLY A 118 6.34 -12.59 18.06
N LEU A 119 7.16 -13.19 17.20
CA LEU A 119 8.21 -12.50 16.44
C LEU A 119 7.70 -11.40 15.48
N PHE A 120 6.41 -11.44 15.11
CA PHE A 120 5.82 -10.47 14.17
C PHE A 120 5.31 -9.19 14.84
N ALA A 121 5.22 -9.15 16.18
CA ALA A 121 4.79 -7.97 16.94
C ALA A 121 5.91 -6.91 17.14
N TRP A 122 7.11 -7.20 16.62
CA TRP A 122 8.36 -6.46 16.87
C TRP A 122 8.85 -5.66 15.66
N GLY A 123 7.97 -5.33 14.71
CA GLY A 123 8.29 -4.42 13.60
C GLY A 123 8.58 -2.99 14.09
N LEU A 124 9.30 -2.21 13.28
CA LEU A 124 9.73 -0.83 13.56
C LEU A 124 10.65 -0.68 14.79
N CYS A 125 11.34 -1.75 15.17
CA CYS A 125 12.29 -1.74 16.29
C CYS A 125 13.61 -1.04 15.94
N PHE A 126 14.03 -1.11 14.67
CA PHE A 126 15.23 -0.44 14.14
C PHE A 126 14.88 0.67 13.13
N LYS A 127 15.74 1.70 13.08
CA LYS A 127 15.62 2.83 12.13
C LYS A 127 16.75 2.95 11.13
N GLU A 128 17.82 2.20 11.35
CA GLU A 128 18.99 2.16 10.50
C GLU A 128 19.69 0.82 10.67
N GLU A 129 20.44 0.45 9.65
CA GLU A 129 21.26 -0.75 9.65
C GLU A 129 22.29 -0.70 10.80
N VAL A 130 22.32 -1.80 11.56
CA VAL A 130 23.12 -1.94 12.79
C VAL A 130 24.60 -2.17 12.46
N THR A 131 24.89 -3.02 11.49
CA THR A 131 26.27 -3.43 11.15
C THR A 131 26.51 -3.32 9.64
N PRO A 132 26.59 -2.09 9.09
CA PRO A 132 26.81 -1.87 7.67
C PRO A 132 28.15 -2.43 7.20
N GLN A 133 28.13 -3.19 6.10
CA GLN A 133 29.33 -3.80 5.51
C GLN A 133 30.07 -2.88 4.53
N SER A 134 29.48 -1.72 4.21
CA SER A 134 29.98 -0.75 3.25
C SER A 134 29.44 0.65 3.57
N ASP A 135 29.94 1.67 2.87
CA ASP A 135 29.29 2.96 2.79
C ASP A 135 28.13 2.98 1.77
N TYR A 136 27.92 1.89 1.02
CA TYR A 136 26.89 1.77 -0.01
C TYR A 136 26.96 2.88 -1.07
N CYS A 137 28.17 3.34 -1.38
CA CYS A 137 28.42 4.29 -2.44
C CYS A 137 28.77 3.58 -3.76
N ASP A 138 27.95 3.78 -4.81
CA ASP A 138 28.37 3.49 -6.18
C ASP A 138 29.12 4.69 -6.77
N SER A 139 30.45 4.67 -6.67
CA SER A 139 31.32 5.73 -7.20
C SER A 139 31.27 5.86 -8.73
N SER A 140 30.73 4.87 -9.44
CA SER A 140 30.58 4.92 -10.90
C SER A 140 29.35 5.71 -11.34
N ASN A 141 28.38 5.93 -10.43
CA ASN A 141 27.13 6.62 -10.74
C ASN A 141 27.32 8.14 -10.86
N ARG A 142 27.38 8.62 -12.10
CA ARG A 142 27.54 10.06 -12.38
C ARG A 142 26.26 10.88 -12.18
N LYS A 143 25.08 10.23 -12.14
CA LYS A 143 23.80 10.91 -11.93
C LYS A 143 23.55 11.19 -10.44
N TRP A 144 23.97 10.26 -9.59
CA TRP A 144 23.82 10.33 -8.14
C TRP A 144 25.20 10.17 -7.47
N PRO A 145 26.10 11.16 -7.64
CA PRO A 145 27.45 11.07 -7.11
C PRO A 145 27.43 11.01 -5.58
N CYS A 146 28.32 10.20 -5.02
CA CYS A 146 28.45 10.07 -3.57
C CYS A 146 28.96 11.36 -2.95
N TYR A 147 28.34 11.78 -1.86
CA TYR A 147 28.77 12.95 -1.10
C TYR A 147 29.90 12.55 -0.14
N PRO A 148 31.02 13.30 -0.09
CA PRO A 148 32.16 12.96 0.77
C PRO A 148 31.77 12.72 2.23
N GLY A 149 32.25 11.61 2.79
CA GLY A 149 32.02 11.24 4.20
C GLY A 149 30.59 10.82 4.54
N LYS A 150 29.73 10.55 3.55
CA LYS A 150 28.39 10.01 3.76
C LYS A 150 28.34 8.52 3.46
N SER A 151 27.53 7.81 4.24
CA SER A 151 27.18 6.41 4.02
C SER A 151 25.68 6.31 3.69
N TYR A 152 25.36 5.49 2.70
CA TYR A 152 24.04 5.19 2.18
C TYR A 152 23.51 3.84 2.68
N LYS A 153 23.99 3.38 3.84
CA LYS A 153 23.45 2.22 4.56
C LYS A 153 21.94 2.29 4.77
N GLY A 154 21.35 1.14 5.06
CA GLY A 154 19.91 1.00 5.28
C GLY A 154 19.36 1.97 6.30
N ARG A 155 18.33 2.73 5.91
CA ARG A 155 17.63 3.66 6.80
C ARG A 155 16.12 3.64 6.59
N GLY A 156 15.42 3.92 7.68
CA GLY A 156 13.97 4.04 7.71
C GLY A 156 13.23 2.72 7.54
N PRO A 157 11.91 2.79 7.32
CA PRO A 157 11.04 1.62 7.33
C PRO A 157 11.35 0.58 6.25
N ILE A 158 11.87 0.99 5.10
CA ILE A 158 12.20 0.09 3.98
C ILE A 158 13.71 -0.19 3.87
N GLN A 159 14.49 0.17 4.89
CA GLN A 159 15.96 0.08 4.88
C GLN A 159 16.58 0.58 3.56
N LEU A 160 16.16 1.77 3.12
CA LEU A 160 16.58 2.34 1.84
C LEU A 160 18.12 2.40 1.78
N SER A 161 18.66 1.75 0.75
CA SER A 161 20.09 1.63 0.47
C SER A 161 20.33 1.66 -1.04
N TRP A 162 21.59 1.75 -1.45
CA TRP A 162 22.04 1.69 -2.85
C TRP A 162 22.71 0.35 -3.17
#